data_AF-A0AAU7V7F1-F1
#
_entry.id   AF-A0AAU7V7F1-F1
#
_cell.length_a   1.000
_cell.length_b   1.000
_cell.length_c   1.000
_cell.angle_alpha   90.00
_cell.angle_beta   90.00
_cell.angle_gamma   90.00
#
_symmetry.space_group_name_H-M   'P 1'
#
loop_
_entity.id
_entity.type
_entity.pdbx_description
1 polymer ?
#
loop_
_entity_poly.entity_id
_entity_poly.type
_entity_poly.pdbx_seq_one_letter_code
_entity_poly.pdbx_strand_id
1 'polypeptide(L)'
;MENTDEVVSHAINLMALLGWTVGGAAVGVAVAVVILLLTLLLSRRSRTLNAFRRRTRAPFLATLLFVGALTGYSLADVPETSGLYLAVKHGLLLAVIACLGWFFYASCGLLQDVTHARLRRDARDAQRMQTQSQVLQRVLQTIVVIATLVVMLLTFPAARAPLASLLGAAGIVSVVTGLAAQSTLGNMFAGIQLAFTDAIRVGDTVTVSVGGTEEVGVIEELTLTYVVLRIWNERRVLLPSNYFTGQAFENWTRTGADQLGKVEIHFDWPVPMAQIRQEVQRILVESELWDHRTWNVQMTDSLGTSATVRVVLSAATPGDRWDLECEVREKLVAWACREIPWALPRLRTVPEEVHVVNRDVSDQRVAELAEDLQRITAANSHQDSAEIPVQDDAVAARDPLHAARLRASRRKAKQARRRSVLHRPAGPPQAPTALDSTRVITDPTMVAGDLAPAHRSTPDPTATASLADTDGDGTRLYSGSADAEARRALFAGPGEDVIRQREETIVMQALDARGQIPPPPEGDSDGKRPKAQKETSDD
;
A
#
# COMPACT_ATOMS: atom_id res chain seq x y z
N MET A 1 18.81 53.55 -74.61
CA MET A 1 19.86 53.74 -73.58
C MET A 1 19.36 53.31 -72.21
N GLU A 2 18.08 53.49 -71.88
CA GLU A 2 17.48 53.02 -70.61
C GLU A 2 17.64 51.50 -70.36
N ASN A 3 17.47 50.68 -71.41
CA ASN A 3 17.61 49.22 -71.30
C ASN A 3 19.07 48.74 -71.13
N THR A 4 20.06 49.54 -71.52
CA THR A 4 21.49 49.17 -71.35
C THR A 4 22.00 49.48 -69.95
N ASP A 5 21.51 50.55 -69.34
CA ASP A 5 21.89 50.94 -67.97
C ASP A 5 21.26 50.02 -66.92
N GLU A 6 20.05 49.51 -67.18
CA GLU A 6 19.42 48.47 -66.37
C GLU A 6 20.18 47.13 -66.42
N VAL A 7 20.65 46.71 -67.60
CA VAL A 7 21.41 45.46 -67.75
C VAL A 7 22.77 45.55 -67.07
N VAL A 8 23.45 46.70 -67.18
CA VAL A 8 24.75 46.93 -66.53
C VAL A 8 24.61 46.97 -65.01
N SER A 9 23.60 47.66 -64.48
CA SER A 9 23.34 47.68 -63.04
C SER A 9 22.94 46.30 -62.50
N HIS A 10 22.18 45.50 -63.25
CA HIS A 10 21.90 44.10 -62.91
C HIS A 10 23.18 43.25 -62.87
N ALA A 11 24.07 43.40 -63.85
CA ALA A 11 25.33 42.65 -63.89
C ALA A 11 26.28 43.01 -62.74
N ILE A 12 26.36 44.30 -62.38
CA ILE A 12 27.16 44.79 -61.24
C ILE A 12 26.62 44.24 -59.93
N ASN A 13 25.29 44.27 -59.73
CA ASN A 13 24.65 43.71 -58.53
C ASN A 13 24.84 42.18 -58.42
N LEU A 14 24.82 41.46 -59.55
CA LEU A 14 25.08 40.02 -59.59
C LEU A 14 26.53 39.69 -59.22
N MET A 15 27.48 40.48 -59.71
CA MET A 15 28.91 40.33 -59.37
C MET A 15 29.18 40.67 -57.90
N ALA A 16 28.56 41.72 -57.36
CA ALA A 16 28.66 42.06 -55.94
C ALA A 16 28.08 40.95 -55.05
N LEU A 17 26.90 40.41 -55.41
CA LEU A 17 26.26 39.32 -54.69
C LEU A 17 27.11 38.03 -54.69
N LEU A 18 27.66 37.65 -55.84
CA LEU A 18 28.60 36.53 -55.93
C LEU A 18 29.87 36.78 -55.11
N GLY A 19 30.38 38.01 -55.10
CA GLY A 19 31.54 38.39 -54.30
C GLY A 19 31.32 38.24 -52.78
N TRP A 20 30.22 38.79 -52.26
CA TRP A 20 29.89 38.75 -50.84
C TRP A 20 29.50 37.34 -50.35
N THR A 21 28.78 36.57 -51.18
CA THR A 21 28.46 35.16 -50.86
C THR A 21 29.70 34.28 -50.81
N VAL A 22 30.61 34.41 -51.78
CA VAL A 22 31.89 33.68 -51.80
C VAL A 22 32.81 34.15 -50.66
N GLY A 23 32.85 35.45 -50.37
CA GLY A 23 33.60 36.02 -49.25
C GLY A 23 33.10 35.49 -47.90
N GLY A 24 31.78 35.49 -47.69
CA GLY A 24 31.17 34.92 -46.49
C GLY A 24 31.41 33.40 -46.36
N ALA A 25 31.34 32.66 -47.46
CA ALA A 25 31.66 31.23 -47.49
C ALA A 25 33.13 30.97 -47.10
N ALA A 26 34.06 31.78 -47.60
CA ALA A 26 35.48 31.69 -47.29
C ALA A 26 35.76 31.97 -45.80
N VAL A 27 35.09 32.98 -45.22
CA VAL A 27 35.14 33.25 -43.78
C VAL A 27 34.58 32.09 -42.98
N GLY A 28 33.44 31.51 -43.39
CA GLY A 28 32.86 30.32 -42.77
C GLY A 28 33.81 29.13 -42.77
N VAL A 29 34.48 28.87 -43.89
CA VAL A 29 35.51 27.81 -44.00
C VAL A 29 36.71 28.09 -43.10
N ALA A 30 37.20 29.33 -43.06
CA ALA A 30 38.32 29.71 -42.21
C ALA A 30 37.99 29.48 -40.72
N VAL A 31 36.81 29.90 -40.27
CA VAL A 31 36.32 29.66 -38.90
C VAL A 31 36.20 28.16 -38.61
N ALA A 32 35.65 27.38 -39.54
CA ALA A 32 35.52 25.92 -39.37
C ALA A 32 36.88 25.23 -39.27
N VAL A 33 37.87 25.64 -40.06
CA VAL A 33 39.24 25.12 -40.03
C VAL A 33 39.92 25.48 -38.71
N VAL A 34 39.72 26.69 -38.19
CA VAL A 34 40.23 27.11 -36.86
C VAL A 34 39.61 26.28 -35.74
N ILE A 35 38.30 26.05 -35.75
CA ILE A 35 37.61 25.20 -34.76
C ILE A 35 38.08 23.74 -34.88
N LEU A 36 38.34 23.24 -36.09
CA LEU A 36 38.90 21.91 -36.33
C LEU A 36 40.36 21.79 -35.85
N LEU A 37 41.15 22.86 -35.94
CA LEU A 37 42.50 22.95 -35.39
C LEU A 37 42.50 23.01 -33.85
N LEU A 38 41.58 23.76 -33.25
CA LEU A 38 41.40 23.79 -31.79
C LEU A 38 40.98 22.42 -31.25
N THR A 39 39.97 21.79 -31.87
CA THR A 39 39.56 20.43 -31.49
C THR A 39 40.65 19.40 -31.74
N LEU A 40 41.52 19.59 -32.74
CA LEU A 40 42.74 18.79 -32.96
C LEU A 40 43.74 18.90 -31.80
N LEU A 41 43.97 20.11 -31.32
CA LEU A 41 44.89 20.38 -30.21
C LEU A 41 44.37 19.71 -28.92
N LEU A 42 43.07 19.83 -28.64
CA LEU A 42 42.43 19.18 -27.50
C LEU A 42 42.34 17.65 -27.67
N SER A 43 42.16 17.17 -28.91
CA SER A 43 42.06 15.74 -29.24
C SER A 43 43.36 14.96 -29.06
N ARG A 44 44.54 15.63 -28.95
CA ARG A 44 45.79 14.93 -28.60
C ARG A 44 45.72 14.27 -27.23
N ARG A 45 44.80 14.71 -26.35
CA ARG A 45 44.65 14.23 -24.98
C ARG A 45 43.71 13.02 -24.83
N SER A 46 42.82 12.71 -25.79
CA SER A 46 41.92 11.56 -25.67
C SER A 46 41.61 10.82 -26.99
N ARG A 47 41.61 9.48 -26.93
CA ARG A 47 41.32 8.59 -28.09
C ARG A 47 39.88 8.70 -28.58
N THR A 48 38.93 9.04 -27.70
CA THR A 48 37.50 9.21 -28.02
C THR A 48 37.23 10.47 -28.83
N LEU A 49 37.97 11.57 -28.58
CA LEU A 49 37.89 12.81 -29.36
C LEU A 49 38.36 12.63 -30.81
N ASN A 50 39.29 11.72 -31.07
CA ASN A 50 39.77 11.45 -32.42
C ASN A 50 38.72 10.72 -33.29
N ALA A 51 37.94 9.81 -32.69
CA ALA A 51 36.81 9.16 -33.36
C ALA A 51 35.68 10.18 -33.63
N PHE A 52 35.38 11.02 -32.62
CA PHE A 52 34.43 12.12 -32.72
C PHE A 52 34.73 13.02 -33.93
N ARG A 53 35.96 13.52 -34.03
CA ARG A 53 36.38 14.44 -35.09
C ARG A 53 36.28 13.85 -36.50
N ARG A 54 36.58 12.57 -36.71
CA ARG A 54 36.62 11.99 -38.07
C ARG A 54 35.24 11.95 -38.75
N ARG A 55 34.17 11.77 -37.97
CA ARG A 55 32.80 11.61 -38.46
C ARG A 55 32.05 12.95 -38.53
N THR A 56 32.32 13.90 -37.63
CA THR A 56 31.66 15.22 -37.61
C THR A 56 32.34 16.30 -38.43
N ARG A 57 33.62 16.15 -38.79
CA ARG A 57 34.36 17.17 -39.56
C ARG A 57 33.70 17.55 -40.89
N ALA A 58 33.17 16.57 -41.63
CA ALA A 58 32.60 16.79 -42.94
C ALA A 58 31.28 17.59 -42.86
N PRO A 59 30.29 17.19 -42.02
CA PRO A 59 29.10 17.99 -41.86
C PRO A 59 29.34 19.33 -41.18
N PHE A 60 30.23 19.40 -40.20
CA PHE A 60 30.54 20.65 -39.50
C PHE A 60 31.20 21.68 -40.42
N LEU A 61 32.07 21.23 -41.33
CA LEU A 61 32.65 22.10 -42.36
C LEU A 61 31.57 22.57 -43.34
N ALA A 62 30.69 21.66 -43.78
CA ALA A 62 29.61 21.99 -44.69
C ALA A 62 28.62 23.00 -44.07
N THR A 63 28.20 22.81 -42.81
CA THR A 63 27.31 23.76 -42.13
C THR A 63 27.90 25.15 -42.06
N LEU A 64 29.16 25.28 -41.61
CA LEU A 64 29.81 26.59 -41.49
C LEU A 64 30.06 27.26 -42.85
N LEU A 65 30.33 26.48 -43.90
CA LEU A 65 30.45 26.98 -45.25
C LEU A 65 29.13 27.60 -45.72
N PHE A 66 28.01 26.87 -45.60
CA PHE A 66 26.70 27.34 -46.07
C PHE A 66 26.13 28.45 -45.18
N VAL A 67 26.39 28.42 -43.87
CA VAL A 67 26.03 29.53 -42.96
C VAL A 67 26.84 30.78 -43.30
N GLY A 68 28.14 30.64 -43.55
CA GLY A 68 29.01 31.73 -44.00
C GLY A 68 28.55 32.30 -45.34
N ALA A 69 28.16 31.45 -46.28
CA ALA A 69 27.59 31.88 -47.56
C ALA A 69 26.28 32.67 -47.36
N LEU A 70 25.42 32.26 -46.42
CA LEU A 70 24.14 32.91 -46.12
C LEU A 70 24.32 34.26 -45.41
N THR A 71 25.26 34.35 -44.48
CA THR A 71 25.60 35.62 -43.85
C THR A 71 26.24 36.56 -44.87
N GLY A 72 27.14 36.06 -45.72
CA GLY A 72 27.71 36.80 -46.84
C GLY A 72 26.65 37.33 -47.80
N TYR A 73 25.67 36.51 -48.17
CA TYR A 73 24.49 36.95 -48.93
C TYR A 73 23.73 38.08 -48.23
N SER A 74 23.51 37.96 -46.92
CA SER A 74 22.74 38.94 -46.14
C SER A 74 23.45 40.28 -45.96
N LEU A 75 24.79 40.30 -46.00
CA LEU A 75 25.60 41.52 -45.93
C LEU A 75 25.67 42.28 -47.25
N ALA A 76 25.31 41.65 -48.38
CA ALA A 76 25.43 42.25 -49.70
C ALA A 76 24.41 43.38 -49.97
N ASP A 77 23.41 43.56 -49.09
CA ASP A 77 22.36 44.61 -49.11
C ASP A 77 21.81 44.91 -50.52
N VAL A 78 21.56 43.85 -51.30
CA VAL A 78 21.10 43.94 -52.69
C VAL A 78 19.57 44.06 -52.71
N PRO A 79 18.98 44.97 -53.52
CA PRO A 79 17.53 45.10 -53.62
C PRO A 79 16.86 43.79 -54.05
N GLU A 80 15.90 43.29 -53.25
CA GLU A 80 15.14 42.06 -53.54
C GLU A 80 14.09 42.26 -54.66
N THR A 81 14.51 42.81 -55.81
CA THR A 81 13.61 43.20 -56.91
C THR A 81 13.40 42.11 -57.96
N SER A 82 14.25 41.08 -58.04
CA SER A 82 14.12 39.98 -59.00
C SER A 82 13.89 38.62 -58.33
N GLY A 83 13.04 37.79 -58.93
CA GLY A 83 12.68 36.46 -58.40
C GLY A 83 13.86 35.48 -58.29
N LEU A 84 14.95 35.73 -59.03
CA LEU A 84 16.16 34.91 -58.99
C LEU A 84 16.91 35.07 -57.66
N TYR A 85 16.98 36.29 -57.10
CA TYR A 85 17.62 36.54 -55.80
C TYR A 85 16.86 35.84 -54.66
N LEU A 86 15.53 35.91 -54.67
CA LEU A 86 14.70 35.22 -53.67
C LEU A 86 14.87 33.70 -53.75
N ALA A 87 14.97 33.13 -54.96
CA ALA A 87 15.23 31.71 -55.16
C ALA A 87 16.62 31.28 -54.65
N VAL A 88 17.67 32.08 -54.88
CA VAL A 88 19.03 31.82 -54.40
C VAL A 88 19.09 31.87 -52.86
N LYS A 89 18.50 32.90 -52.23
CA LYS A 89 18.40 33.03 -50.77
C LYS A 89 17.70 31.83 -50.14
N HIS A 90 16.57 31.41 -50.73
CA HIS A 90 15.79 30.29 -50.24
C HIS A 90 16.52 28.95 -50.42
N GLY A 91 17.16 28.73 -51.56
CA GLY A 91 17.98 27.55 -51.82
C GLY A 91 19.17 27.43 -50.85
N LEU A 92 19.80 28.56 -50.53
CA LEU A 92 20.89 28.63 -49.57
C LEU A 92 20.44 28.32 -48.14
N LEU A 93 19.28 28.83 -47.75
CA LEU A 93 18.64 28.51 -46.47
C LEU A 93 18.33 27.01 -46.36
N LEU A 94 17.77 26.40 -47.41
CA LEU A 94 17.53 24.95 -47.44
C LEU A 94 18.83 24.14 -47.33
N ALA A 95 19.91 24.59 -47.99
CA ALA A 95 21.22 23.95 -47.88
C ALA A 95 21.79 24.03 -46.46
N VAL A 96 21.60 25.15 -45.75
CA VAL A 96 21.96 25.28 -44.33
C VAL A 96 21.18 24.28 -43.47
N ILE A 97 19.86 24.19 -43.63
CA ILE A 97 19.03 23.23 -42.88
C ILE A 97 19.47 21.79 -43.18
N ALA A 98 19.75 21.45 -44.44
CA ALA A 98 20.23 20.12 -44.85
C ALA A 98 21.56 19.76 -44.16
N CYS A 99 22.52 20.70 -44.17
CA CYS A 99 23.81 20.49 -43.54
C CYS A 99 23.66 20.35 -42.02
N LEU A 100 22.76 21.12 -41.40
CA LEU A 100 22.47 21.04 -39.96
C LEU A 100 21.86 19.68 -39.61
N GLY A 101 20.89 19.21 -40.40
CA GLY A 101 20.29 17.88 -40.25
C GLY A 101 21.32 16.76 -40.41
N TRP A 102 22.19 16.85 -41.41
CA TRP A 102 23.32 15.91 -41.55
C TRP A 102 24.23 15.96 -40.32
N PHE A 103 24.57 17.15 -39.83
CA PHE A 103 25.40 17.32 -38.64
C PHE A 103 24.81 16.61 -37.42
N PHE A 104 23.52 16.81 -37.15
CA PHE A 104 22.84 16.12 -36.05
C PHE A 104 22.74 14.60 -36.27
N TYR A 105 22.44 14.16 -37.49
CA TYR A 105 22.39 12.74 -37.84
C TYR A 105 23.75 12.05 -37.63
N ALA A 106 24.83 12.68 -38.07
CA ALA A 106 26.20 12.21 -37.88
C ALA A 106 26.61 12.26 -36.40
N SER A 107 26.16 13.27 -35.65
CA SER A 107 26.39 13.40 -34.21
C SER A 107 25.75 12.25 -33.41
N CYS A 108 24.55 11.82 -33.78
CA CYS A 108 23.89 10.67 -33.15
C CYS A 108 24.70 9.37 -33.31
N GLY A 109 25.43 9.20 -34.42
CA GLY A 109 26.29 8.04 -34.63
C GLY A 109 27.54 7.99 -33.75
N LEU A 110 27.96 9.13 -33.20
CA LEU A 110 29.15 9.22 -32.34
C LEU A 110 28.94 8.59 -30.97
N LEU A 111 27.71 8.67 -30.44
CA LEU A 111 27.37 8.09 -29.15
C LEU A 111 27.62 6.58 -29.17
N GLN A 112 27.40 5.94 -30.32
CA GLN A 112 27.66 4.53 -30.54
C GLN A 112 29.17 4.21 -30.55
N ASP A 113 29.96 4.98 -31.31
CA ASP A 113 31.41 4.75 -31.46
C ASP A 113 32.15 4.90 -30.13
N VAL A 114 31.72 5.86 -29.28
CA VAL A 114 32.30 6.06 -27.94
C VAL A 114 31.91 4.92 -26.99
N THR A 115 30.67 4.44 -27.06
CA THR A 115 30.20 3.31 -26.24
C THR A 115 30.95 2.02 -26.63
N HIS A 116 31.07 1.73 -27.92
CA HIS A 116 31.82 0.56 -28.42
C HIS A 116 33.31 0.61 -28.10
N ALA A 117 33.93 1.79 -28.12
CA ALA A 117 35.35 1.94 -27.79
C ALA A 117 35.66 1.70 -26.31
N ARG A 118 34.69 1.93 -25.41
CA ARG A 118 34.84 1.69 -23.96
C ARG A 118 34.53 0.24 -23.58
N LEU A 119 33.62 -0.43 -24.28
CA LEU A 119 33.12 -1.77 -23.94
C LEU A 119 33.94 -2.94 -24.53
N ARG A 120 34.97 -2.70 -25.35
CA ARG A 120 35.85 -3.76 -25.87
C ARG A 120 36.69 -4.50 -24.80
N ARG A 121 36.48 -4.22 -23.51
CA ARG A 121 37.16 -4.90 -22.41
C ARG A 121 36.42 -6.14 -21.89
N ASP A 122 35.10 -6.25 -22.08
CA ASP A 122 34.30 -7.36 -21.54
C ASP A 122 33.61 -8.17 -22.66
N ALA A 123 34.06 -9.41 -22.85
CA ALA A 123 33.73 -10.24 -24.02
C ALA A 123 32.32 -10.87 -24.01
N ARG A 124 31.61 -10.88 -22.86
CA ARG A 124 30.30 -11.52 -22.73
C ARG A 124 29.11 -10.55 -22.86
N ASP A 125 29.27 -9.28 -22.52
CA ASP A 125 28.19 -8.28 -22.60
C ASP A 125 28.14 -7.50 -23.92
N ALA A 126 29.19 -7.62 -24.73
CA ALA A 126 29.34 -6.88 -25.98
C ALA A 126 28.20 -7.13 -26.99
N GLN A 127 27.63 -8.34 -27.05
CA GLN A 127 26.63 -8.68 -28.08
C GLN A 127 25.23 -8.12 -27.77
N ARG A 128 24.78 -8.16 -26.51
CA ARG A 128 23.44 -7.64 -26.14
C ARG A 128 23.39 -6.11 -26.19
N MET A 129 24.47 -5.47 -25.75
CA MET A 129 24.59 -4.00 -25.74
C MET A 129 24.77 -3.43 -27.16
N GLN A 130 25.32 -4.20 -28.10
CA GLN A 130 25.37 -3.83 -29.51
C GLN A 130 23.98 -3.69 -30.13
N THR A 131 23.07 -4.62 -29.86
CA THR A 131 21.71 -4.56 -30.43
C THR A 131 20.89 -3.42 -29.82
N GLN A 132 20.97 -3.20 -28.51
CA GLN A 132 20.21 -2.15 -27.83
C GLN A 132 20.66 -0.73 -28.23
N SER A 133 21.98 -0.50 -28.30
CA SER A 133 22.52 0.80 -28.74
C SER A 133 22.17 1.13 -30.19
N GLN A 134 22.08 0.12 -31.06
CA GLN A 134 21.64 0.30 -32.45
C GLN A 134 20.17 0.71 -32.54
N VAL A 135 19.28 0.11 -31.74
CA VAL A 135 17.85 0.45 -31.75
C VAL A 135 17.64 1.90 -31.31
N LEU A 136 18.24 2.32 -30.20
CA LEU A 136 18.13 3.69 -29.70
C LEU A 136 18.64 4.71 -30.73
N GLN A 137 19.76 4.41 -31.38
CA GLN A 137 20.30 5.28 -32.42
C GLN A 137 19.38 5.37 -33.64
N ARG A 138 18.82 4.26 -34.11
CA ARG A 138 17.89 4.27 -35.25
C ARG A 138 16.66 5.12 -34.94
N VAL A 139 16.12 5.03 -33.73
CA VAL A 139 15.02 5.89 -33.27
C VAL A 139 15.43 7.35 -33.28
N LEU A 140 16.56 7.71 -32.66
CA LEU A 140 17.04 9.10 -32.59
C LEU A 140 17.34 9.67 -33.99
N GLN A 141 17.98 8.89 -34.86
CA GLN A 141 18.26 9.28 -36.24
C GLN A 141 16.97 9.49 -37.05
N THR A 142 15.96 8.63 -36.86
CA THR A 142 14.66 8.79 -37.52
C THR A 142 13.98 10.08 -37.09
N ILE A 143 14.00 10.40 -35.79
CA ILE A 143 13.48 11.67 -35.25
C ILE A 143 14.21 12.87 -35.87
N VAL A 144 15.54 12.85 -35.94
CA VAL A 144 16.33 13.94 -36.54
C VAL A 144 16.00 14.13 -38.02
N VAL A 145 15.84 13.05 -38.78
CA VAL A 145 15.48 13.12 -40.21
C VAL A 145 14.07 13.72 -40.38
N ILE A 146 13.09 13.26 -39.60
CA ILE A 146 11.72 13.80 -39.64
C ILE A 146 11.72 15.29 -39.25
N ALA A 147 12.40 15.66 -38.17
CA ALA A 147 12.49 17.05 -37.72
C ALA A 147 13.15 17.94 -38.78
N THR A 148 14.23 17.47 -39.43
CA THR A 148 14.89 18.20 -40.52
C THR A 148 13.95 18.42 -41.70
N LEU A 149 13.19 17.39 -42.10
CA LEU A 149 12.22 17.48 -43.19
C LEU A 149 11.09 18.47 -42.88
N VAL A 150 10.58 18.45 -41.65
CA VAL A 150 9.56 19.40 -41.16
C VAL A 150 10.10 20.83 -41.26
N VAL A 151 11.30 21.08 -40.73
CA VAL A 151 11.92 22.43 -40.77
C VAL A 151 12.15 22.89 -42.22
N MET A 152 12.57 22.00 -43.12
CA MET A 152 12.68 22.32 -44.55
C MET A 152 11.34 22.73 -45.15
N LEU A 153 10.27 21.96 -44.92
CA LEU A 153 8.95 22.27 -45.45
C LEU A 153 8.39 23.59 -44.90
N LEU A 154 8.62 23.92 -43.62
CA LEU A 154 8.15 25.19 -43.02
C LEU A 154 8.71 26.43 -43.72
N THR A 155 9.84 26.29 -44.43
CA THR A 155 10.41 27.38 -45.22
C THR A 155 9.46 27.81 -46.33
N PHE A 156 8.72 26.88 -46.94
CA PHE A 156 7.77 27.14 -48.03
C PHE A 156 6.44 27.70 -47.51
N PRO A 157 6.02 28.92 -47.90
CA PRO A 157 4.77 29.51 -47.42
C PRO A 157 3.53 28.64 -47.66
N ALA A 158 3.45 28.00 -48.83
CA ALA A 158 2.34 27.11 -49.20
C ALA A 158 2.25 25.84 -48.32
N ALA A 159 3.38 25.38 -47.78
CA ALA A 159 3.42 24.19 -46.92
C ALA A 159 3.14 24.51 -45.45
N ARG A 160 3.20 25.78 -45.03
CA ARG A 160 3.03 26.16 -43.61
C ARG A 160 1.65 25.80 -43.05
N ALA A 161 0.58 26.10 -43.78
CA ALA A 161 -0.78 25.80 -43.35
C ALA A 161 -1.04 24.29 -43.19
N PRO A 162 -0.82 23.43 -44.21
CA PRO A 162 -1.02 21.99 -44.05
C PRO A 162 -0.06 21.37 -43.03
N LEU A 163 1.18 21.86 -42.94
CA LEU A 163 2.15 21.36 -41.96
C LEU A 163 1.80 21.76 -40.54
N ALA A 164 1.23 22.95 -40.31
CA ALA A 164 0.75 23.37 -39.00
C ALA A 164 -0.39 22.44 -38.50
N SER A 165 -1.34 22.09 -39.37
CA SER A 165 -2.40 21.12 -39.03
C SER A 165 -1.81 19.73 -38.74
N LEU A 166 -0.85 19.28 -39.53
CA LEU A 166 -0.18 17.99 -39.32
C LEU A 166 0.64 17.96 -38.02
N LEU A 167 1.36 19.05 -37.70
CA LEU A 167 2.11 19.18 -36.45
C LEU A 167 1.18 19.24 -35.24
N GLY A 168 0.02 19.90 -35.37
CA GLY A 168 -1.03 19.86 -34.34
C GLY A 168 -1.49 18.43 -34.05
N ALA A 169 -1.74 17.63 -35.09
CA ALA A 169 -2.10 16.22 -34.94
C ALA A 169 -0.93 15.37 -34.39
N ALA A 170 0.30 15.62 -34.84
CA ALA A 170 1.50 14.95 -34.34
C ALA A 170 1.76 15.26 -32.86
N GLY A 171 1.38 16.46 -32.40
CA GLY A 171 1.41 16.83 -30.98
C GLY A 171 0.59 15.87 -30.12
N ILE A 172 -0.65 15.57 -30.53
CA ILE A 172 -1.51 14.61 -29.80
C ILE A 172 -0.86 13.22 -29.78
N VAL A 173 -0.36 12.75 -30.93
CA VAL A 173 0.35 11.46 -31.03
C VAL A 173 1.57 11.42 -30.10
N SER A 174 2.31 12.54 -29.99
CA SER A 174 3.47 12.63 -29.11
C SER A 174 3.09 12.54 -27.63
N VAL A 175 1.97 13.14 -27.22
CA VAL A 175 1.46 13.05 -25.84
C VAL A 175 1.02 11.63 -25.52
N VAL A 176 0.27 10.98 -26.42
CA VAL A 176 -0.15 9.58 -26.23
C VAL A 176 1.06 8.64 -26.16
N THR A 177 2.05 8.85 -27.02
CA THR A 177 3.30 8.07 -27.01
C THR A 177 4.09 8.31 -25.72
N GLY A 178 4.15 9.56 -25.23
CA GLY A 178 4.81 9.92 -23.98
C GLY A 178 4.12 9.29 -22.76
N LEU A 179 2.78 9.29 -22.73
CA LEU A 179 1.99 8.65 -21.68
C LEU A 179 2.21 7.13 -21.69
N ALA A 180 2.25 6.50 -22.87
CA ALA A 180 2.55 5.08 -23.01
C ALA A 180 3.98 4.74 -22.53
N ALA A 181 4.94 5.65 -22.72
CA ALA A 181 6.33 5.48 -22.29
C ALA A 181 6.58 5.86 -20.82
N GLN A 182 5.58 6.41 -20.11
CA GLN A 182 5.74 6.97 -18.76
C GLN A 182 6.36 5.97 -17.77
N SER A 183 5.93 4.71 -17.78
CA SER A 183 6.46 3.68 -16.86
C SER A 183 7.91 3.32 -17.17
N THR A 184 8.27 3.27 -18.45
CA THR A 184 9.64 2.95 -18.89
C THR A 184 10.60 4.07 -18.53
N LEU A 185 10.21 5.32 -18.82
CA LEU A 185 10.99 6.51 -18.46
C LEU A 185 11.09 6.66 -16.94
N GLY A 186 9.99 6.44 -16.21
CA GLY A 186 9.95 6.47 -14.75
C GLY A 186 10.94 5.49 -14.12
N ASN A 187 11.02 4.26 -14.64
CA ASN A 187 12.01 3.28 -14.20
C ASN A 187 13.44 3.76 -14.47
N MET A 188 13.72 4.29 -15.68
CA MET A 188 15.05 4.80 -16.03
C MET A 188 15.48 5.96 -15.12
N PHE A 189 14.59 6.92 -14.85
CA PHE A 189 14.87 8.02 -13.94
C PHE A 189 15.10 7.54 -12.52
N ALA A 190 14.31 6.56 -12.05
CA ALA A 190 14.53 5.96 -10.74
C ALA A 190 15.89 5.26 -10.64
N GLY A 191 16.32 4.51 -11.67
CA GLY A 191 17.65 3.89 -11.66
C GLY A 191 18.79 4.91 -11.67
N ILE A 192 18.66 5.99 -12.45
CA ILE A 192 19.60 7.11 -12.43
C ILE A 192 19.66 7.73 -11.03
N GLN A 193 18.49 7.99 -10.43
CA GLN A 193 18.39 8.55 -9.09
C GLN A 193 19.07 7.65 -8.06
N LEU A 194 18.76 6.35 -8.04
CA LEU A 194 19.37 5.38 -7.12
C LEU A 194 20.89 5.34 -7.25
N ALA A 195 21.41 5.39 -8.47
CA ALA A 195 22.84 5.41 -8.72
C ALA A 195 23.53 6.70 -8.23
N PHE A 196 22.81 7.83 -8.23
CA PHE A 196 23.35 9.11 -7.75
C PHE A 196 23.17 9.33 -6.25
N THR A 197 22.05 8.88 -5.68
CA THR A 197 21.76 9.04 -4.25
C THR A 197 22.47 7.99 -3.40
N ASP A 198 22.97 6.92 -4.03
CA ASP A 198 23.67 5.83 -3.37
C ASP A 198 22.82 5.21 -2.24
N ALA A 199 21.49 5.21 -2.45
CA ALA A 199 20.51 4.71 -1.49
C ALA A 199 20.62 3.19 -1.30
N ILE A 200 21.08 2.50 -2.36
CA ILE A 200 21.36 1.07 -2.41
C ILE A 200 22.65 0.84 -3.21
N ARG A 201 23.48 -0.08 -2.74
CA ARG A 201 24.71 -0.50 -3.42
C ARG A 201 24.64 -1.95 -3.84
N VAL A 202 25.44 -2.30 -4.85
CA VAL A 202 25.67 -3.70 -5.19
C VAL A 202 26.38 -4.37 -4.00
N GLY A 203 25.82 -5.47 -3.52
CA GLY A 203 26.26 -6.20 -2.34
C GLY A 203 25.50 -5.85 -1.06
N ASP A 204 24.61 -4.86 -1.06
CA ASP A 204 23.81 -4.55 0.13
C ASP A 204 22.76 -5.62 0.40
N THR A 205 22.53 -5.92 1.68
CA THR A 205 21.41 -6.77 2.13
C THR A 205 20.21 -5.88 2.41
N VAL A 206 19.12 -6.13 1.69
CA VAL A 206 17.89 -5.35 1.78
C VAL A 206 16.68 -6.26 2.00
N THR A 207 15.70 -5.73 2.73
CA THR A 207 14.39 -6.35 2.89
C THR A 207 13.38 -5.61 2.03
N VAL A 208 12.67 -6.35 1.18
CA VAL A 208 11.69 -5.81 0.23
C VAL A 208 10.39 -6.62 0.31
N SER A 209 9.26 -5.95 0.11
CA SER A 209 7.96 -6.62 -0.01
C SER A 209 7.73 -7.09 -1.45
N VAL A 210 7.73 -8.41 -1.66
CA VAL A 210 7.46 -9.06 -2.95
C VAL A 210 6.20 -9.89 -2.83
N GLY A 211 5.15 -9.54 -3.59
CA GLY A 211 3.89 -10.28 -3.58
C GLY A 211 3.17 -10.27 -2.22
N GLY A 212 3.39 -9.24 -1.39
CA GLY A 212 2.82 -9.12 -0.05
C GLY A 212 3.61 -9.85 1.05
N THR A 213 4.72 -10.50 0.72
CA THR A 213 5.63 -11.12 1.70
C THR A 213 6.92 -10.33 1.77
N GLU A 214 7.46 -10.10 2.96
CA GLU A 214 8.79 -9.53 3.13
C GLU A 214 9.85 -10.58 2.83
N GLU A 215 10.66 -10.31 1.82
CA GLU A 215 11.76 -11.14 1.38
C GLU A 215 13.08 -10.42 1.64
N VAL A 216 14.02 -11.13 2.24
CA VAL A 216 15.39 -10.64 2.47
C VAL A 216 16.27 -11.14 1.35
N GLY A 217 17.06 -10.24 0.76
CA GLY A 217 18.01 -10.60 -0.28
C GLY A 217 19.19 -9.65 -0.39
N VAL A 218 20.17 -10.07 -1.18
CA VAL A 218 21.38 -9.30 -1.48
C VAL A 218 21.28 -8.74 -2.88
N ILE A 219 21.61 -7.46 -3.06
CA ILE A 219 21.62 -6.81 -4.37
C ILE A 219 22.80 -7.32 -5.19
N GLU A 220 22.52 -8.03 -6.28
CA GLU A 220 23.58 -8.54 -7.19
C GLU A 220 23.93 -7.52 -8.28
N GLU A 221 22.93 -6.83 -8.81
CA GLU A 221 23.10 -5.93 -9.96
C GLU A 221 22.15 -4.74 -9.86
N LEU A 222 22.68 -3.55 -10.18
CA LEU A 222 21.92 -2.30 -10.28
C LEU A 222 21.92 -1.83 -11.74
N THR A 223 20.77 -1.94 -12.41
CA THR A 223 20.56 -1.43 -13.77
C THR A 223 19.70 -0.16 -13.75
N LEU A 224 19.71 0.59 -14.86
CA LEU A 224 18.84 1.76 -15.05
C LEU A 224 17.34 1.44 -14.87
N THR A 225 16.87 0.29 -15.34
CA THR A 225 15.42 -0.01 -15.38
C THR A 225 14.97 -0.98 -14.29
N TYR A 226 15.88 -1.81 -13.77
CA TYR A 226 15.58 -2.80 -12.75
C TYR A 226 16.80 -3.05 -11.84
N VAL A 227 16.53 -3.64 -10.68
CA VAL A 227 17.51 -4.12 -9.70
C VAL A 227 17.35 -5.61 -9.55
N VAL A 228 18.47 -6.35 -9.52
CA VAL A 228 18.48 -7.80 -9.33
C VAL A 228 18.77 -8.10 -7.87
N LEU A 229 17.80 -8.71 -7.19
CA LEU A 229 17.93 -9.16 -5.81
C LEU A 229 18.09 -10.69 -5.79
N ARG A 230 19.16 -11.20 -5.16
CA ARG A 230 19.31 -12.63 -4.86
C ARG A 230 18.75 -12.93 -3.48
N ILE A 231 17.71 -13.75 -3.45
CA ILE A 231 17.07 -14.23 -2.22
C ILE A 231 17.87 -15.43 -1.67
N TRP A 232 17.65 -15.77 -0.40
CA TRP A 232 18.27 -16.90 0.31
C TRP A 232 18.18 -18.25 -0.44
N ASN A 233 17.11 -18.47 -1.23
CA ASN A 233 16.92 -19.68 -2.03
C ASN A 233 17.62 -19.62 -3.41
N GLU A 234 18.62 -18.74 -3.55
CA GLU A 234 19.41 -18.50 -4.76
C GLU A 234 18.63 -17.99 -5.98
N ARG A 235 17.34 -17.68 -5.80
CA ARG A 235 16.52 -17.09 -6.87
C ARG A 235 16.82 -15.61 -7.02
N ARG A 236 16.78 -15.15 -8.26
CA ARG A 236 16.95 -13.74 -8.64
C ARG A 236 15.59 -13.12 -8.89
N VAL A 237 15.23 -12.14 -8.10
CA VAL A 237 14.02 -11.33 -8.29
C VAL A 237 14.41 -10.03 -8.96
N LEU A 238 13.77 -9.74 -10.10
CA LEU A 238 13.96 -8.49 -10.82
C LEU A 238 12.89 -7.51 -10.36
N LEU A 239 13.32 -6.44 -9.70
CA LEU A 239 12.44 -5.37 -9.23
C LEU A 239 12.63 -4.16 -10.13
N PRO A 240 11.55 -3.54 -10.64
CA PRO A 240 11.68 -2.30 -11.39
C PRO A 240 12.29 -1.21 -10.50
N SER A 241 13.18 -0.38 -11.05
CA SER A 241 13.91 0.61 -10.25
C SER A 241 12.98 1.60 -9.54
N ASN A 242 11.79 1.87 -10.09
CA ASN A 242 10.80 2.73 -9.45
C ASN A 242 10.27 2.19 -8.10
N TYR A 243 10.42 0.89 -7.84
CA TYR A 243 10.06 0.27 -6.57
C TYR A 243 10.82 0.90 -5.40
N PHE A 244 12.15 1.03 -5.54
CA PHE A 244 13.03 1.56 -4.49
C PHE A 244 12.91 3.08 -4.32
N THR A 245 12.33 3.79 -5.27
CA THR A 245 12.04 5.22 -5.13
C THR A 245 10.62 5.49 -4.64
N GLY A 246 9.70 4.54 -4.81
CA GLY A 246 8.27 4.71 -4.52
C GLY A 246 7.79 4.00 -3.25
N GLN A 247 8.50 2.97 -2.78
CA GLN A 247 8.13 2.19 -1.59
C GLN A 247 9.23 2.27 -0.53
N ALA A 248 8.84 2.16 0.74
CA ALA A 248 9.78 2.00 1.83
C ALA A 248 10.44 0.61 1.76
N PHE A 249 11.74 0.57 2.00
CA PHE A 249 12.53 -0.66 2.08
C PHE A 249 13.56 -0.50 3.20
N GLU A 250 14.02 -1.63 3.75
CA GLU A 250 15.07 -1.63 4.76
C GLU A 250 16.42 -1.96 4.12
N ASN A 251 17.45 -1.19 4.44
CA ASN A 251 18.82 -1.50 4.06
C ASN A 251 19.62 -1.81 5.33
N TRP A 252 20.02 -3.07 5.49
CA TRP A 252 20.69 -3.57 6.68
C TRP A 252 22.20 -3.27 6.70
N THR A 253 22.79 -2.84 5.56
CA THR A 253 24.24 -2.67 5.40
C THR A 253 24.64 -1.24 5.03
N ARG A 254 23.72 -0.27 5.04
CA ARG A 254 23.96 1.12 4.62
C ARG A 254 25.10 1.81 5.38
N THR A 255 25.06 1.76 6.71
CA THR A 255 26.02 2.48 7.58
C THR A 255 26.99 1.53 8.27
N GLY A 256 26.55 0.31 8.53
CA GLY A 256 27.31 -0.79 9.12
C GLY A 256 26.52 -2.08 8.95
N ALA A 257 27.21 -3.23 8.97
CA ALA A 257 26.58 -4.54 8.92
C ALA A 257 26.09 -5.02 10.30
N ASP A 258 26.32 -4.19 11.31
CA ASP A 258 26.16 -4.49 12.70
C ASP A 258 24.69 -4.35 13.09
N GLN A 259 24.09 -5.45 13.55
CA GLN A 259 22.64 -5.56 13.70
C GLN A 259 22.28 -6.13 15.07
N LEU A 260 21.14 -5.68 15.59
CA LEU A 260 20.52 -6.28 16.76
C LEU A 260 19.55 -7.36 16.32
N GLY A 261 19.80 -8.58 16.80
CA GLY A 261 18.91 -9.73 16.68
C GLY A 261 17.92 -9.81 17.82
N LYS A 262 16.80 -10.48 17.58
CA LYS A 262 15.76 -10.73 18.58
C LYS A 262 15.38 -12.21 18.60
N VAL A 263 15.44 -12.83 19.78
CA VAL A 263 14.94 -14.19 20.02
C VAL A 263 13.80 -14.09 21.03
N GLU A 264 12.62 -14.53 20.64
CA GLU A 264 11.46 -14.60 21.52
C GLU A 264 11.15 -16.06 21.83
N ILE A 265 11.05 -16.38 23.12
CA ILE A 265 10.71 -17.71 23.61
C ILE A 265 9.59 -17.58 24.64
N HIS A 266 8.56 -18.42 24.51
CA HIS A 266 7.46 -18.48 25.44
C HIS A 266 7.75 -19.48 26.57
N PHE A 267 7.56 -19.03 27.79
CA PHE A 267 7.68 -19.82 29.03
C PHE A 267 6.36 -19.75 29.82
N ASP A 268 6.16 -20.61 30.81
CA ASP A 268 5.12 -20.44 31.83
C ASP A 268 5.49 -19.28 32.77
N TRP A 269 4.50 -18.76 33.49
CA TRP A 269 4.60 -17.61 34.39
C TRP A 269 5.74 -17.65 35.41
N PRO A 270 6.04 -18.77 36.10
CA PRO A 270 7.03 -18.74 37.17
C PRO A 270 8.50 -18.75 36.65
N VAL A 271 8.75 -18.34 35.41
CA VAL A 271 10.08 -18.41 34.79
C VAL A 271 11.16 -17.64 35.56
N PRO A 272 12.28 -18.27 35.93
CA PRO A 272 13.34 -17.61 36.71
C PRO A 272 14.23 -16.77 35.78
N MET A 273 13.87 -15.50 35.60
CA MET A 273 14.58 -14.56 34.71
C MET A 273 16.08 -14.42 35.01
N ALA A 274 16.49 -14.55 36.28
CA ALA A 274 17.90 -14.48 36.67
C ALA A 274 18.71 -15.64 36.10
N GLN A 275 18.16 -16.87 36.13
CA GLN A 275 18.82 -18.05 35.58
C GLN A 275 18.90 -17.99 34.06
N ILE A 276 17.85 -17.49 33.39
CA ILE A 276 17.88 -17.27 31.93
C ILE A 276 18.97 -16.27 31.54
N ARG A 277 19.08 -15.14 32.25
CA ARG A 277 20.14 -14.15 31.98
C ARG A 277 21.53 -14.77 32.08
N GLN A 278 21.77 -15.58 33.11
CA GLN A 278 23.05 -16.25 33.31
C GLN A 278 23.34 -17.26 32.20
N GLU A 279 22.35 -18.04 31.78
CA GLU A 279 22.53 -19.02 30.71
C GLU A 279 22.74 -18.37 29.34
N VAL A 280 21.98 -17.32 29.01
CA VAL A 280 22.20 -16.54 27.77
C VAL A 280 23.60 -15.95 27.76
N GLN A 281 24.07 -15.40 28.87
CA GLN A 281 25.45 -14.89 28.98
C GLN A 281 26.48 -16.00 28.71
N ARG A 282 26.27 -17.19 29.29
CA ARG A 282 27.15 -18.35 29.06
C ARG A 282 27.20 -18.73 27.59
N ILE A 283 26.04 -18.82 26.94
CA ILE A 283 25.93 -19.17 25.51
C ILE A 283 26.64 -18.13 24.64
N LEU A 284 26.44 -16.84 24.91
CA LEU A 284 27.05 -15.76 24.13
C LEU A 284 28.58 -15.74 24.27
N VAL A 285 29.12 -15.96 25.46
CA VAL A 285 30.57 -16.02 25.68
C VAL A 285 31.21 -17.23 24.99
N GLU A 286 30.49 -18.33 24.85
CA GLU A 286 30.95 -19.55 24.16
C GLU A 286 30.82 -19.45 22.63
N SER A 287 29.99 -18.56 22.09
CA SER A 287 29.75 -18.44 20.64
C SER A 287 30.74 -17.50 19.98
N GLU A 288 31.34 -17.95 18.87
CA GLU A 288 32.24 -17.13 18.02
C GLU A 288 31.48 -16.09 17.18
N LEU A 289 30.16 -16.22 17.06
CA LEU A 289 29.30 -15.35 16.24
C LEU A 289 28.93 -14.03 16.93
N TRP A 290 29.16 -13.93 18.24
CA TRP A 290 28.81 -12.75 19.02
C TRP A 290 29.88 -11.66 18.93
N ASP A 291 29.46 -10.43 18.62
CA ASP A 291 30.37 -9.27 18.44
C ASP A 291 30.76 -8.55 19.75
N HIS A 292 30.38 -9.10 20.90
CA HIS A 292 30.63 -8.56 22.24
C HIS A 292 30.06 -7.16 22.54
N ARG A 293 29.16 -6.61 21.71
CA ARG A 293 28.67 -5.23 21.89
C ARG A 293 27.59 -5.11 22.94
N THR A 294 26.44 -5.73 22.72
CA THR A 294 25.25 -5.56 23.55
C THR A 294 24.40 -6.83 23.58
N TRP A 295 23.90 -7.17 24.75
CA TRP A 295 22.82 -8.15 24.89
C TRP A 295 21.91 -7.76 26.06
N ASN A 296 20.66 -8.19 26.01
CA ASN A 296 19.69 -7.99 27.07
C ASN A 296 18.63 -9.09 27.04
N VAL A 297 18.09 -9.44 28.21
CA VAL A 297 16.99 -10.39 28.35
C VAL A 297 15.88 -9.72 29.14
N GLN A 298 14.67 -9.68 28.58
CA GLN A 298 13.52 -9.04 29.19
C GLN A 298 12.27 -9.87 28.98
N MET A 299 11.41 -9.94 29.99
CA MET A 299 10.04 -10.40 29.80
C MET A 299 9.29 -9.25 29.14
N THR A 300 8.90 -9.43 27.89
CA THR A 300 8.25 -8.36 27.10
C THR A 300 6.74 -8.40 27.30
N ASP A 301 6.20 -9.60 27.45
CA ASP A 301 4.77 -9.80 27.52
C ASP A 301 4.42 -10.95 28.45
N SER A 302 3.21 -10.91 28.98
CA SER A 302 2.68 -11.87 29.94
C SER A 302 1.19 -12.08 29.68
N LEU A 303 0.86 -12.56 28.47
CA LEU A 303 -0.51 -12.77 28.01
C LEU A 303 -0.99 -14.20 28.27
N GLY A 304 -2.20 -14.31 28.80
CA GLY A 304 -2.90 -15.59 28.97
C GLY A 304 -2.16 -16.55 29.90
N THR A 305 -1.66 -17.66 29.33
CA THR A 305 -1.01 -18.76 30.04
C THR A 305 0.51 -18.79 29.89
N SER A 306 1.12 -17.82 29.21
CA SER A 306 2.56 -17.81 28.95
C SER A 306 3.18 -16.42 29.09
N ALA A 307 4.42 -16.38 29.56
CA ALA A 307 5.27 -15.20 29.54
C ALA A 307 6.22 -15.26 28.33
N THR A 308 6.33 -14.16 27.59
CA THR A 308 7.22 -14.03 26.44
C THR A 308 8.54 -13.40 26.89
N VAL A 309 9.61 -14.20 26.86
CA VAL A 309 10.96 -13.75 27.15
C VAL A 309 11.64 -13.41 25.83
N ARG A 310 12.06 -12.14 25.71
CA ARG A 310 12.82 -11.62 24.57
C ARG A 310 14.28 -11.48 24.96
N VAL A 311 15.13 -12.09 24.17
CA VAL A 311 16.58 -11.91 24.18
C VAL A 311 16.93 -11.01 22.99
N VAL A 312 17.60 -9.89 23.27
CA VAL A 312 18.18 -9.00 22.25
C VAL A 312 19.68 -9.21 22.29
N LEU A 313 20.30 -9.39 21.14
CA LEU A 313 21.74 -9.65 21.01
C LEU A 313 22.30 -8.92 19.79
N SER A 314 23.55 -8.49 19.85
CA SER A 314 24.24 -7.85 18.72
C SER A 314 25.05 -8.87 17.92
N ALA A 315 25.17 -8.66 16.62
CA ALA A 315 26.03 -9.46 15.75
C ALA A 315 26.69 -8.59 14.67
N ALA A 316 27.83 -9.07 14.15
CA ALA A 316 28.66 -8.32 13.21
C ALA A 316 28.07 -8.23 11.80
N THR A 317 27.36 -9.28 11.35
CA THR A 317 26.67 -9.30 10.05
C THR A 317 25.24 -9.81 10.20
N PRO A 318 24.34 -9.51 9.24
CA PRO A 318 22.98 -10.03 9.29
C PRO A 318 22.88 -11.56 9.19
N GLY A 319 23.86 -12.21 8.54
CA GLY A 319 23.96 -13.66 8.48
C GLY A 319 24.32 -14.25 9.84
N ASP A 320 25.40 -13.76 10.44
CA ASP A 320 25.85 -14.20 11.78
C ASP A 320 24.76 -13.94 12.82
N ARG A 321 24.01 -12.84 12.69
CA ARG A 321 22.85 -12.53 13.54
C ARG A 321 21.82 -13.66 13.53
N TRP A 322 21.44 -14.12 12.34
CA TRP A 322 20.43 -15.16 12.19
C TRP A 322 20.91 -16.50 12.78
N ASP A 323 22.16 -16.86 12.50
CA ASP A 323 22.75 -18.10 13.01
C ASP A 323 22.89 -18.05 14.54
N LEU A 324 23.30 -16.91 15.10
CA LEU A 324 23.39 -16.69 16.54
C LEU A 324 22.01 -16.71 17.22
N GLU A 325 20.98 -16.12 16.59
CA GLU A 325 19.60 -16.22 17.07
C GLU A 325 19.13 -17.68 17.13
N CYS A 326 19.46 -18.49 16.12
CA CYS A 326 19.14 -19.92 16.08
C CYS A 326 19.91 -20.69 17.15
N GLU A 327 21.22 -20.47 17.27
CA GLU A 327 22.07 -21.11 18.27
C GLU A 327 21.58 -20.82 19.70
N VAL A 328 21.29 -19.55 20.01
CA VAL A 328 20.75 -19.14 21.31
C VAL A 328 19.40 -19.81 21.56
N ARG A 329 18.52 -19.85 20.56
CA ARG A 329 17.19 -20.48 20.69
C ARG A 329 17.32 -21.98 21.00
N GLU A 330 18.15 -22.70 20.25
CA GLU A 330 18.35 -24.14 20.43
C GLU A 330 18.98 -24.46 21.79
N LYS A 331 20.07 -23.76 22.15
CA LYS A 331 20.77 -23.98 23.42
C LYS A 331 19.92 -23.59 24.62
N LEU A 332 19.18 -22.48 24.56
CA LEU A 332 18.31 -22.02 25.63
C LEU A 332 17.11 -22.96 25.86
N VAL A 333 16.51 -23.48 24.79
CA VAL A 333 15.45 -24.51 24.90
C VAL A 333 16.02 -25.81 25.47
N ALA A 334 17.18 -26.26 25.00
CA ALA A 334 17.82 -27.46 25.53
C ALA A 334 18.17 -27.34 27.02
N TRP A 335 18.64 -26.18 27.45
CA TRP A 335 18.86 -25.88 28.87
C TRP A 335 17.54 -25.85 29.65
N ALA A 336 16.50 -25.19 29.13
CA ALA A 336 15.21 -25.09 29.81
C ALA A 336 14.57 -26.47 30.04
N CYS A 337 14.70 -27.39 29.08
CA CYS A 337 14.25 -28.77 29.20
C CYS A 337 15.01 -29.58 30.28
N ARG A 338 16.26 -29.20 30.62
CA ARG A 338 17.07 -29.89 31.64
C ARG A 338 16.91 -29.29 33.04
N GLU A 339 17.01 -27.98 33.16
CA GLU A 339 17.12 -27.28 34.45
C GLU A 339 15.77 -26.74 34.95
N ILE A 340 14.92 -26.24 34.05
CA ILE A 340 13.62 -25.65 34.39
C ILE A 340 12.42 -26.29 33.64
N PRO A 341 12.21 -27.62 33.68
CA PRO A 341 11.09 -28.27 32.98
C PRO A 341 9.70 -27.77 33.40
N TRP A 342 9.61 -27.20 34.60
CA TRP A 342 8.39 -26.64 35.18
C TRP A 342 8.04 -25.24 34.65
N ALA A 343 8.99 -24.53 34.04
CA ALA A 343 8.78 -23.23 33.42
C ALA A 343 8.46 -23.32 31.92
N LEU A 344 8.40 -24.53 31.34
CA LEU A 344 7.97 -24.71 29.97
C LEU A 344 6.44 -24.49 29.86
N PRO A 345 5.93 -23.98 28.72
CA PRO A 345 4.50 -23.75 28.54
C PRO A 345 3.66 -25.00 28.81
N ARG A 346 2.64 -24.88 29.67
CA ARG A 346 1.75 -25.97 30.07
C ARG A 346 0.29 -25.56 29.96
N LEU A 347 -0.54 -26.47 29.47
CA LEU A 347 -2.00 -26.31 29.52
C LEU A 347 -2.49 -26.70 30.92
N ARG A 348 -3.08 -25.75 31.65
CA ARG A 348 -3.68 -26.01 32.96
C ARG A 348 -5.15 -26.38 32.78
N THR A 349 -5.51 -27.62 33.08
CA THR A 349 -6.91 -28.08 33.07
C THR A 349 -7.41 -28.20 34.50
N VAL A 350 -8.49 -27.47 34.82
CA VAL A 350 -9.23 -27.69 36.07
C VAL A 350 -10.36 -28.68 35.75
N PRO A 351 -10.36 -29.90 36.32
CA PRO A 351 -11.49 -30.80 36.14
C PRO A 351 -12.73 -30.14 36.77
N GLU A 352 -13.80 -30.01 35.99
CA GLU A 352 -15.07 -29.48 36.48
C GLU A 352 -15.70 -30.51 37.42
N GLU A 353 -15.73 -30.21 38.73
CA GLU A 353 -16.44 -31.04 39.71
C GLU A 353 -17.95 -30.89 39.50
N VAL A 354 -18.53 -31.74 38.66
CA VAL A 354 -19.98 -31.81 38.45
C VAL A 354 -20.63 -32.43 39.69
N HIS A 355 -21.07 -31.59 40.63
CA HIS A 355 -21.88 -32.03 41.76
C HIS A 355 -23.30 -32.33 41.26
N VAL A 356 -23.59 -33.60 40.96
CA VAL A 356 -24.96 -34.03 40.60
C VAL A 356 -25.81 -33.99 41.87
N VAL A 357 -26.48 -32.87 42.11
CA VAL A 357 -27.48 -32.76 43.18
C VAL A 357 -28.71 -33.55 42.76
N ASN A 358 -28.81 -34.80 43.20
CA ASN A 358 -30.04 -35.57 43.08
C ASN A 358 -31.03 -35.05 44.14
N ARG A 359 -31.81 -34.03 43.78
CA ARG A 359 -32.85 -33.49 44.66
C ARG A 359 -33.98 -34.51 44.74
N ASP A 360 -34.07 -35.22 45.85
CA ASP A 360 -35.20 -36.10 46.13
C ASP A 360 -36.46 -35.24 46.35
N VAL A 361 -37.26 -35.07 45.30
CA VAL A 361 -38.51 -34.27 45.32
C VAL A 361 -39.68 -35.03 45.93
N SER A 362 -39.46 -36.22 46.48
CA SER A 362 -40.49 -37.09 47.05
C SER A 362 -41.30 -36.38 48.14
N ASP A 363 -40.64 -35.67 49.06
CA ASP A 363 -41.31 -35.00 50.19
C ASP A 363 -42.13 -33.79 49.74
N GLN A 364 -41.64 -33.03 48.75
CA GLN A 364 -42.38 -31.91 48.16
C GLN A 364 -43.62 -32.42 47.41
N ARG A 365 -43.51 -33.55 46.71
CA ARG A 365 -44.63 -34.16 46.00
C ARG A 365 -45.69 -34.71 46.94
N VAL A 366 -45.28 -35.25 48.08
CA VAL A 366 -46.20 -35.71 49.14
C VAL A 366 -46.93 -34.53 49.78
N ALA A 367 -46.24 -33.40 50.01
CA ALA A 367 -46.86 -32.19 50.54
C ALA A 367 -47.88 -31.56 49.56
N GLU A 368 -47.55 -31.47 48.27
CA GLU A 368 -48.49 -31.02 47.23
C GLU A 368 -49.74 -31.91 47.18
N LEU A 369 -49.57 -33.24 47.23
CA LEU A 369 -50.69 -34.18 47.22
C LEU A 369 -51.58 -34.06 48.46
N ALA A 370 -50.97 -33.81 49.62
CA ALA A 370 -51.70 -33.60 50.87
C ALA A 370 -52.52 -32.31 50.84
N GLU A 371 -51.99 -31.22 50.29
CA GLU A 371 -52.76 -29.98 50.05
C GLU A 371 -53.90 -30.18 49.06
N ASP A 372 -53.66 -30.90 47.96
CA ASP A 372 -54.70 -31.19 46.97
C ASP A 372 -55.83 -32.03 47.59
N LEU A 373 -55.51 -33.03 48.41
CA LEU A 373 -56.51 -33.82 49.13
C LEU A 373 -57.29 -32.98 50.14
N GLN A 374 -56.62 -32.08 50.88
CA GLN A 374 -57.28 -31.15 51.80
C GLN A 374 -58.24 -30.20 51.06
N ARG A 375 -57.84 -29.68 49.90
CA ARG A 375 -58.71 -28.84 49.05
C ARG A 375 -59.95 -29.61 48.57
N ILE A 376 -59.80 -30.87 48.18
CA ILE A 376 -60.93 -31.72 47.77
C ILE A 376 -61.87 -32.00 48.94
N THR A 377 -61.34 -32.31 50.13
CA THR A 377 -62.17 -32.54 51.32
C THR A 377 -62.87 -31.26 51.81
N ALA A 378 -62.21 -30.11 51.72
CA ALA A 378 -62.81 -28.82 52.06
C ALA A 378 -63.93 -28.45 51.07
N ALA A 379 -63.72 -28.71 49.77
CA ALA A 379 -64.75 -28.51 48.74
C ALA A 379 -65.98 -29.40 48.95
N ASN A 380 -65.79 -30.64 49.41
CA ASN A 380 -66.89 -31.57 49.68
C ASN A 380 -67.64 -31.29 50.99
N SER A 381 -67.02 -30.65 51.98
CA SER A 381 -67.67 -30.34 53.27
C SER A 381 -68.82 -29.31 53.20
N HIS A 382 -68.99 -28.63 52.06
CA HIS A 382 -70.10 -27.70 51.82
C HIS A 382 -71.29 -28.31 51.08
N GLN A 383 -71.29 -29.62 50.82
CA GLN A 383 -72.29 -30.23 49.94
C GLN A 383 -72.77 -31.61 50.42
N ASP A 384 -73.15 -31.72 51.69
CA ASP A 384 -74.00 -32.83 52.18
C ASP A 384 -75.31 -32.26 52.77
N SER A 385 -76.14 -31.72 51.88
CA SER A 385 -77.57 -31.49 52.08
C SER A 385 -78.25 -31.58 50.72
N ALA A 386 -78.26 -32.79 50.17
CA ALA A 386 -79.37 -33.32 49.38
C ALA A 386 -78.94 -34.67 48.82
N GLU A 387 -79.32 -35.71 49.56
CA GLU A 387 -79.70 -36.99 48.99
C GLU A 387 -80.58 -36.75 47.75
N ILE A 388 -80.11 -37.20 46.57
CA ILE A 388 -81.04 -37.76 45.59
C ILE A 388 -80.83 -39.27 45.60
N PRO A 389 -81.91 -40.04 45.80
CA PRO A 389 -81.84 -41.47 46.02
C PRO A 389 -81.85 -42.23 44.69
N VAL A 390 -81.28 -43.42 44.78
CA VAL A 390 -81.83 -44.68 44.26
C VAL A 390 -82.14 -44.69 42.76
N GLN A 391 -81.24 -45.32 42.02
CA GLN A 391 -81.70 -46.37 41.11
C GLN A 391 -80.81 -47.59 41.33
N ASP A 392 -81.36 -48.53 42.09
CA ASP A 392 -80.90 -49.91 42.14
C ASP A 392 -81.03 -50.51 40.75
N ASP A 393 -79.93 -51.03 40.24
CA ASP A 393 -79.95 -52.32 39.57
C ASP A 393 -78.78 -53.13 40.12
N ALA A 394 -79.08 -53.87 41.18
CA ALA A 394 -78.30 -55.03 41.54
C ALA A 394 -78.42 -56.06 40.41
N VAL A 395 -77.32 -56.38 39.75
CA VAL A 395 -76.91 -57.74 39.31
C VAL A 395 -75.56 -57.66 38.57
N ALA A 396 -74.78 -58.72 38.73
CA ALA A 396 -73.53 -59.07 38.02
C ALA A 396 -72.22 -58.62 38.68
N ALA A 397 -72.07 -59.10 39.92
CA ALA A 397 -70.80 -59.57 40.42
C ALA A 397 -70.05 -60.46 39.42
N ARG A 398 -68.72 -60.29 39.40
CA ARG A 398 -67.69 -61.28 39.00
C ARG A 398 -67.86 -61.88 37.60
N ASP A 399 -67.39 -61.16 36.59
CA ASP A 399 -67.14 -61.74 35.27
C ASP A 399 -65.63 -61.90 35.01
N PRO A 400 -65.06 -63.13 35.01
CA PRO A 400 -63.62 -63.37 34.81
C PRO A 400 -63.12 -62.91 33.42
N LEU A 401 -64.04 -62.68 32.47
CA LEU A 401 -63.75 -62.12 31.16
C LEU A 401 -63.29 -60.64 31.22
N HIS A 402 -63.78 -59.87 32.20
CA HIS A 402 -63.46 -58.45 32.33
C HIS A 402 -62.04 -58.25 32.90
N ALA A 403 -61.62 -59.10 33.84
CA ALA A 403 -60.24 -59.15 34.34
C ALA A 403 -59.25 -59.67 33.28
N ALA A 404 -59.68 -60.59 32.41
CA ALA A 404 -58.88 -61.08 31.28
C ALA A 404 -58.64 -59.99 30.21
N ARG A 405 -59.64 -59.14 29.92
CA ARG A 405 -59.50 -57.98 29.01
C ARG A 405 -58.49 -56.93 29.52
N LEU A 406 -58.45 -56.69 30.84
CA LEU A 406 -57.47 -55.81 31.49
C LEU A 406 -56.03 -56.36 31.48
N ARG A 407 -55.85 -57.68 31.53
CA ARG A 407 -54.52 -58.32 31.38
C ARG A 407 -54.06 -58.37 29.92
N ALA A 408 -54.99 -58.54 28.98
CA ALA A 408 -54.72 -58.49 27.55
C ALA A 408 -54.32 -57.08 27.09
N SER A 409 -54.97 -56.02 27.60
CA SER A 409 -54.62 -54.62 27.29
C SER A 409 -53.23 -54.24 27.81
N ARG A 410 -52.84 -54.70 29.01
CA ARG A 410 -51.48 -54.51 29.54
C ARG A 410 -50.37 -55.24 28.75
N ARG A 411 -50.63 -56.44 28.23
CA ARG A 411 -49.67 -57.15 27.36
C ARG A 411 -49.54 -56.49 25.99
N LYS A 412 -50.65 -55.99 25.40
CA LYS A 412 -50.66 -55.27 24.12
C LYS A 412 -49.85 -53.95 24.21
N ALA A 413 -49.95 -53.23 25.33
CA ALA A 413 -49.16 -52.03 25.61
C ALA A 413 -47.65 -52.31 25.77
N LYS A 414 -47.26 -53.43 26.39
CA LYS A 414 -45.84 -53.82 26.55
C LYS A 414 -45.20 -54.28 25.23
N GLN A 415 -45.97 -54.94 24.36
CA GLN A 415 -45.50 -55.41 23.06
C GLN A 415 -45.40 -54.28 22.02
N ALA A 416 -46.31 -53.28 22.08
CA ALA A 416 -46.22 -52.05 21.27
C ALA A 416 -44.96 -51.23 21.59
N ARG A 417 -44.58 -51.14 22.87
CA ARG A 417 -43.33 -50.47 23.32
C ARG A 417 -42.05 -51.16 22.84
N ARG A 418 -42.06 -52.49 22.67
CA ARG A 418 -40.90 -53.23 22.10
C ARG A 418 -40.80 -53.05 20.58
N ARG A 419 -41.93 -52.92 19.89
CA ARG A 419 -41.97 -52.74 18.43
C ARG A 419 -41.53 -51.33 18.00
N SER A 420 -41.74 -50.31 18.84
CA SER A 420 -41.24 -48.94 18.62
C SER A 420 -39.75 -48.77 18.86
N VAL A 421 -39.08 -49.72 19.54
CA VAL A 421 -37.61 -49.69 19.76
C VAL A 421 -36.85 -50.33 18.59
N LEU A 422 -37.47 -51.24 17.83
CA LEU A 422 -36.86 -51.92 16.68
C LEU A 422 -36.98 -51.15 15.35
N HIS A 423 -37.81 -50.10 15.28
CA HIS A 423 -37.95 -49.23 14.08
C HIS A 423 -37.39 -47.83 14.31
N ARG A 424 -36.19 -47.72 14.89
CA ARG A 424 -35.42 -46.47 14.89
C ARG A 424 -34.36 -46.55 13.79
N PRO A 425 -34.49 -45.85 12.64
CA PRO A 425 -33.39 -45.74 11.70
C PRO A 425 -32.24 -44.96 12.36
N ALA A 426 -31.02 -45.50 12.26
CA ALA A 426 -29.81 -44.81 12.67
C ALA A 426 -29.55 -43.65 11.69
N GLY A 427 -29.70 -42.42 12.17
CA GLY A 427 -29.28 -41.20 11.45
C GLY A 427 -27.85 -40.79 11.87
N PRO A 428 -27.07 -40.16 10.98
CA PRO A 428 -25.66 -39.85 11.22
C PRO A 428 -25.46 -38.63 12.14
N PRO A 429 -24.25 -38.44 12.71
CA PRO A 429 -24.02 -37.52 13.81
C PRO A 429 -23.67 -36.12 13.31
N GLN A 430 -24.38 -35.09 13.80
CA GLN A 430 -23.94 -33.70 13.75
C GLN A 430 -24.34 -32.96 15.04
N ALA A 431 -23.43 -32.09 15.47
CA ALA A 431 -23.43 -31.27 16.69
C ALA A 431 -24.41 -30.06 16.60
N PRO A 432 -24.29 -29.02 17.45
CA PRO A 432 -24.66 -28.93 18.86
C PRO A 432 -25.81 -27.92 19.10
N THR A 433 -26.21 -27.78 20.37
CA THR A 433 -26.92 -26.63 21.02
C THR A 433 -28.46 -26.55 21.05
N ALA A 434 -28.90 -25.88 22.13
CA ALA A 434 -30.19 -25.23 22.38
C ALA A 434 -31.30 -26.05 23.09
N LEU A 435 -31.32 -25.91 24.42
CA LEU A 435 -32.56 -25.57 25.12
C LEU A 435 -32.93 -24.15 24.71
N ASP A 436 -34.09 -23.93 24.10
CA ASP A 436 -34.93 -22.85 24.59
C ASP A 436 -36.43 -23.14 24.37
N SER A 437 -37.14 -22.50 25.26
CA SER A 437 -38.51 -22.61 25.71
C SER A 437 -39.58 -22.17 24.70
N THR A 438 -40.78 -22.69 24.96
CA THR A 438 -42.05 -22.36 24.33
C THR A 438 -42.39 -20.87 24.45
N ARG A 439 -42.73 -20.20 23.33
CA ARG A 439 -43.76 -19.14 23.30
C ARG A 439 -44.59 -19.21 22.01
N VAL A 440 -45.89 -18.95 22.19
CA VAL A 440 -46.98 -19.18 21.25
C VAL A 440 -47.14 -18.03 20.25
N ILE A 441 -47.57 -18.44 19.06
CA ILE A 441 -47.71 -17.78 17.76
C ILE A 441 -48.97 -16.92 17.66
N THR A 442 -48.91 -15.82 16.89
CA THR A 442 -49.87 -15.54 15.78
C THR A 442 -49.18 -14.77 14.66
N ASP A 443 -49.45 -15.21 13.44
CA ASP A 443 -48.91 -14.78 12.14
C ASP A 443 -49.94 -13.84 11.43
N PRO A 444 -49.80 -13.42 10.14
CA PRO A 444 -49.74 -12.00 9.74
C PRO A 444 -50.87 -11.56 8.78
N THR A 445 -50.92 -10.28 8.38
CA THR A 445 -51.41 -9.86 7.05
C THR A 445 -51.05 -8.41 6.68
N MET A 446 -50.44 -8.29 5.47
CA MET A 446 -50.47 -7.16 4.50
C MET A 446 -49.68 -5.87 4.80
N VAL A 447 -49.15 -5.09 3.84
CA VAL A 447 -48.68 -5.14 2.42
C VAL A 447 -48.08 -3.73 2.18
N ALA A 448 -46.99 -3.62 1.39
CA ALA A 448 -46.44 -2.42 0.72
C ALA A 448 -45.87 -1.28 1.60
N GLY A 449 -44.80 -0.55 1.23
CA GLY A 449 -44.00 -0.47 0.01
C GLY A 449 -42.86 0.56 0.20
N ASP A 450 -41.88 0.48 -0.70
CA ASP A 450 -40.91 1.49 -1.19
C ASP A 450 -40.32 2.58 -0.25
N LEU A 451 -38.99 2.67 -0.18
CA LEU A 451 -38.17 3.70 -0.89
C LEU A 451 -36.68 3.70 -0.44
N ALA A 452 -35.84 4.20 -1.35
CA ALA A 452 -34.38 4.07 -1.48
C ALA A 452 -33.52 5.07 -0.63
N PRO A 453 -32.17 5.03 -0.69
CA PRO A 453 -31.24 5.52 0.34
C PRO A 453 -30.63 6.92 0.07
N ALA A 454 -30.01 7.55 1.10
CA ALA A 454 -29.26 8.79 0.96
C ALA A 454 -27.91 8.84 1.72
N HIS A 455 -26.85 9.03 0.91
CA HIS A 455 -25.57 9.74 1.05
C HIS A 455 -24.76 9.83 2.36
N ARG A 456 -23.49 9.39 2.25
CA ARG A 456 -22.31 9.89 2.98
C ARG A 456 -21.66 11.04 2.21
N SER A 457 -21.24 12.09 2.91
CA SER A 457 -20.39 13.18 2.42
C SER A 457 -19.00 13.14 3.09
N THR A 458 -18.00 13.48 2.28
CA THR A 458 -16.56 13.62 2.51
C THR A 458 -16.20 14.92 3.27
N PRO A 459 -15.05 15.01 3.97
CA PRO A 459 -14.50 16.30 4.40
C PRO A 459 -13.43 16.82 3.42
N ASP A 460 -13.46 18.15 3.21
CA ASP A 460 -12.56 18.93 2.36
C ASP A 460 -11.34 19.48 3.16
N PRO A 461 -10.22 19.87 2.50
CA PRO A 461 -8.96 20.23 3.14
C PRO A 461 -8.68 21.74 3.13
N THR A 462 -8.63 22.39 4.29
CA THR A 462 -7.98 23.71 4.44
C THR A 462 -7.74 24.04 5.92
N ALA A 463 -6.51 23.85 6.40
CA ALA A 463 -5.94 24.60 7.52
C ALA A 463 -4.42 24.38 7.56
N THR A 464 -3.70 25.25 6.85
CA THR A 464 -2.24 25.41 7.01
C THR A 464 -2.03 26.59 7.95
N ALA A 465 -1.45 26.36 9.13
CA ALA A 465 -0.86 27.44 9.93
C ALA A 465 0.27 26.91 10.82
N SER A 466 1.50 27.32 10.43
CA SER A 466 2.59 27.77 11.31
C SER A 466 3.20 26.77 12.31
N LEU A 467 4.23 26.06 11.82
CA LEU A 467 5.36 25.57 12.64
C LEU A 467 6.26 26.77 13.00
N ALA A 468 6.40 27.05 14.30
CA ALA A 468 7.45 27.90 14.85
C ALA A 468 8.11 27.19 16.03
N ASP A 469 9.44 27.11 15.95
CA ASP A 469 10.45 26.77 16.96
C ASP A 469 10.23 25.58 17.90
N THR A 470 11.06 24.55 17.67
CA THR A 470 11.50 23.63 18.73
C THR A 470 12.93 23.97 19.05
N ASP A 471 13.14 24.66 20.17
CA ASP A 471 14.42 24.69 20.86
C ASP A 471 14.28 23.91 22.16
N GLY A 472 15.35 23.20 22.51
CA GLY A 472 15.36 22.01 23.34
C GLY A 472 14.70 22.09 24.72
N ASP A 473 14.15 20.97 25.18
CA ASP A 473 14.77 20.14 26.21
C ASP A 473 13.86 18.93 26.49
N GLY A 474 14.46 17.76 26.70
CA GLY A 474 13.73 16.50 26.75
C GLY A 474 12.83 16.39 27.96
N THR A 475 11.54 16.05 27.78
CA THR A 475 10.76 15.40 28.85
C THR A 475 9.58 14.57 28.32
N ARG A 476 9.67 13.25 28.58
CA ARG A 476 8.62 12.32 29.03
C ARG A 476 7.41 12.07 28.12
N LEU A 477 7.53 11.00 27.34
CA LEU A 477 6.44 10.25 26.70
C LEU A 477 5.67 9.36 27.70
N TYR A 478 4.93 9.91 28.67
CA TYR A 478 3.69 9.31 29.21
C TYR A 478 3.01 10.17 30.29
N SER A 479 1.68 10.20 30.23
CA SER A 479 0.66 10.83 31.09
C SER A 479 1.06 12.05 31.93
N GLY A 480 0.59 13.23 31.51
CA GLY A 480 0.61 14.46 32.33
C GLY A 480 0.91 15.75 31.57
N SER A 481 1.05 15.74 30.24
CA SER A 481 1.19 16.98 29.48
C SER A 481 -0.17 17.69 29.35
N ALA A 482 -0.17 19.03 29.40
CA ALA A 482 -1.38 19.85 29.27
C ALA A 482 -2.19 19.52 28.00
N ASP A 483 -1.50 19.17 26.91
CA ASP A 483 -2.11 18.72 25.66
C ASP A 483 -2.86 17.38 25.77
N ALA A 484 -2.43 16.48 26.64
CA ALA A 484 -3.09 15.20 26.87
C ALA A 484 -4.34 15.35 27.76
N GLU A 485 -4.32 16.29 28.70
CA GLU A 485 -5.50 16.66 29.52
C GLU A 485 -6.56 17.38 28.69
N ALA A 486 -6.16 18.28 27.79
CA ALA A 486 -7.07 18.95 26.86
C ALA A 486 -7.82 17.95 25.95
N ARG A 487 -7.12 16.91 25.47
CA ARG A 487 -7.75 15.83 24.67
C ARG A 487 -8.67 14.94 25.51
N ARG A 488 -8.37 14.69 26.79
CA ARG A 488 -9.30 13.97 27.70
C ARG A 488 -10.58 14.74 27.95
N ALA A 489 -10.48 16.06 28.14
CA ALA A 489 -11.65 16.92 28.33
C ALA A 489 -12.58 16.91 27.10
N LEU A 490 -12.00 16.86 25.89
CA LEU A 490 -12.75 16.78 24.63
C LEU A 490 -13.45 15.43 24.39
N PHE A 491 -13.05 14.36 25.08
CA PHE A 491 -13.61 13.01 24.94
C PHE A 491 -14.28 12.47 26.22
N ALA A 492 -14.53 13.33 27.21
CA ALA A 492 -15.35 12.96 28.35
C ALA A 492 -16.81 12.80 27.90
N GLY A 493 -17.40 11.63 28.12
CA GLY A 493 -18.81 11.36 27.85
C GLY A 493 -19.75 12.30 28.63
N PRO A 494 -21.05 12.31 28.30
CA PRO A 494 -22.01 13.20 28.95
C PRO A 494 -22.00 13.01 30.47
N GLY A 495 -21.94 14.13 31.21
CA GLY A 495 -21.81 14.13 32.66
C GLY A 495 -22.97 13.43 33.38
N GLU A 496 -22.70 12.98 34.61
CA GLU A 496 -23.61 12.22 35.49
C GLU A 496 -25.01 12.85 35.58
N ASP A 497 -25.09 14.18 35.56
CA ASP A 497 -26.33 14.96 35.67
C ASP A 497 -27.25 14.77 34.46
N VAL A 498 -26.65 14.63 33.26
CA VAL A 498 -27.37 14.40 31.99
C VAL A 498 -27.86 12.97 31.90
N ILE A 499 -27.11 12.02 32.45
CA ILE A 499 -27.53 10.61 32.57
C ILE A 499 -28.71 10.53 33.54
N ARG A 500 -28.63 11.20 34.70
CA ARG A 500 -29.71 11.25 35.69
C ARG A 500 -30.99 11.87 35.12
N GLN A 501 -30.89 12.97 34.37
CA GLN A 501 -32.06 13.56 33.71
C GLN A 501 -32.71 12.62 32.69
N ARG A 502 -31.91 11.83 31.95
CA ARG A 502 -32.45 10.83 31.02
C ARG A 502 -33.14 9.69 31.76
N GLU A 503 -32.56 9.22 32.85
CA GLU A 503 -33.17 8.19 33.71
C GLU A 503 -34.49 8.67 34.32
N GLU A 504 -34.55 9.89 34.85
CA GLU A 504 -35.78 10.51 35.37
C GLU A 504 -36.83 10.68 34.27
N THR A 505 -36.42 11.06 33.05
CA THR A 505 -37.35 11.19 31.91
C THR A 505 -37.93 9.82 31.49
N ILE A 506 -37.11 8.77 31.52
CA ILE A 506 -37.55 7.39 31.23
C ILE A 506 -38.52 6.90 32.31
N VAL A 507 -38.25 7.21 33.58
CA VAL A 507 -39.14 6.85 34.69
C VAL A 507 -40.48 7.59 34.59
N MET A 508 -40.46 8.88 34.23
CA MET A 508 -41.70 9.65 34.04
C MET A 508 -42.51 9.17 32.83
N GLN A 509 -41.86 8.80 31.72
CA GLN A 509 -42.54 8.17 30.58
C GLN A 509 -43.11 6.79 30.92
N ALA A 510 -42.44 6.02 31.77
CA ALA A 510 -42.94 4.72 32.22
C ALA A 510 -44.14 4.84 33.18
N LEU A 511 -44.22 5.92 33.95
CA LEU A 511 -45.35 6.24 34.83
C LEU A 511 -46.57 6.79 34.06
N ASP A 512 -46.32 7.58 33.02
CA ASP A 512 -47.35 8.07 32.08
C ASP A 512 -48.01 6.91 31.30
N ALA A 513 -47.21 5.96 30.83
CA ALA A 513 -47.70 4.73 30.18
C ALA A 513 -48.55 3.82 31.10
N ARG A 514 -48.49 4.01 32.42
CA ARG A 514 -49.27 3.26 33.43
C ARG A 514 -50.45 4.07 34.01
N GLY A 515 -50.68 5.29 33.54
CA GLY A 515 -51.85 6.11 33.90
C GLY A 515 -51.93 6.51 35.37
N GLN A 516 -50.80 6.56 36.08
CA GLN A 516 -50.73 6.92 37.50
C GLN A 516 -49.81 8.14 37.69
N ILE A 517 -50.35 9.33 37.44
CA ILE A 517 -49.66 10.60 37.76
C ILE A 517 -50.35 11.24 38.97
N PRO A 518 -49.64 11.45 40.10
CA PRO A 518 -50.09 12.37 41.14
C PRO A 518 -49.85 13.84 40.70
N PRO A 519 -50.73 14.79 41.05
CA PRO A 519 -50.61 16.18 40.59
C PRO A 519 -49.36 16.87 41.16
N PRO A 520 -48.72 17.79 40.40
CA PRO A 520 -47.51 18.47 40.83
C PRO A 520 -47.79 19.47 41.97
N PRO A 521 -46.84 19.67 42.90
CA PRO A 521 -46.99 20.62 44.01
C PRO A 521 -46.96 22.07 43.51
N GLU A 522 -47.87 22.89 44.04
CA GLU A 522 -47.88 24.35 43.89
C GLU A 522 -46.59 24.94 44.52
N GLY A 523 -45.86 25.74 43.75
CA GLY A 523 -44.62 26.37 44.19
C GLY A 523 -44.26 27.59 43.35
N ASP A 524 -44.62 28.75 43.90
CA ASP A 524 -44.17 30.12 43.68
C ASP A 524 -43.55 30.57 42.34
N SER A 525 -44.28 31.52 41.76
CA SER A 525 -43.78 32.56 40.89
C SER A 525 -42.67 33.38 41.56
N ASP A 526 -41.48 33.43 40.96
CA ASP A 526 -40.75 34.69 40.94
C ASP A 526 -39.79 34.83 39.75
N GLY A 527 -39.69 36.07 39.28
CA GLY A 527 -39.35 36.43 37.91
C GLY A 527 -37.86 36.45 37.53
N LYS A 528 -37.60 36.26 36.23
CA LYS A 528 -37.06 37.28 35.30
C LYS A 528 -36.55 36.61 34.02
N ARG A 529 -37.18 36.96 32.90
CA ARG A 529 -36.54 36.91 31.57
C ARG A 529 -35.63 38.14 31.42
N PRO A 530 -34.49 38.00 30.72
CA PRO A 530 -34.24 38.90 29.58
C PRO A 530 -33.75 38.10 28.35
N LYS A 531 -34.47 38.19 27.23
CA LYS A 531 -34.13 38.96 26.02
C LYS A 531 -32.89 38.44 25.26
N ALA A 532 -33.18 37.76 24.15
CA ALA A 532 -32.27 37.47 23.06
C ALA A 532 -31.73 38.79 22.47
N GLN A 533 -30.41 38.89 22.35
CA GLN A 533 -29.74 39.96 21.65
C GLN A 533 -28.98 39.36 20.46
N LYS A 534 -29.30 39.95 19.31
CA LYS A 534 -28.79 39.69 17.97
C LYS A 534 -27.56 40.57 17.81
N GLU A 535 -26.39 39.98 17.58
CA GLU A 535 -25.21 40.71 17.11
C GLU A 535 -24.57 39.96 15.94
N THR A 536 -24.57 40.67 14.82
CA THR A 536 -23.80 40.50 13.60
C THR A 536 -22.58 41.39 13.69
N SER A 537 -21.37 40.87 13.45
CA SER A 537 -20.35 41.38 12.51
C SER A 537 -18.93 41.00 12.95
N ASP A 538 -18.16 40.50 11.97
CA ASP A 538 -16.77 40.85 11.67
C ASP A 538 -15.71 40.71 12.78
N ASP A 539 -14.96 39.61 12.77
CA ASP A 539 -13.60 39.51 12.20
C ASP A 539 -13.09 38.06 12.23
#